data_AF-A0A9X1CZ04-F1
#
_entry.id   AF-A0A9X1CZ04-F1
#
_cell.length_a   1.000
_cell.length_b   1.000
_cell.length_c   1.000
_cell.angle_alpha   90.00
_cell.angle_beta   90.00
_cell.angle_gamma   90.00
#
_symmetry.space_group_name_H-M   'P 1'
#
loop_
_entity.id
_entity.type
_entity.pdbx_description
1 polymer ?
#
loop_
_entity_poly.entity_id
_entity_poly.type
_entity_poly.pdbx_seq_one_letter_code
_entity_poly.pdbx_strand_id
1 'polypeptide(L)'
;MSDYQAGYQIGLQCFSTLEGAMDYQMSQVVPSVTADGRLLHPIKQGSQWTFGGQVVMQTFPECDQAKDFRDGSALAGQIAILMVVAFGFRFLKNFIIRMTSYTEEKE
;
A
#
# COMPACT_ATOMS: atom_id res chain seq x y z
N MET A 1 0.96 -5.07 -23.84
CA MET A 1 0.67 -3.64 -23.64
C MET A 1 -0.45 -3.60 -22.62
N SER A 2 -0.10 -3.53 -21.33
CA SER A 2 -1.08 -3.56 -20.23
C SER A 2 -1.44 -2.12 -19.93
N ASP A 3 -2.71 -1.77 -20.08
CA ASP A 3 -3.27 -0.52 -19.59
C ASP A 3 -3.08 -0.45 -18.08
N TYR A 4 -2.09 0.32 -17.65
CA TYR A 4 -1.94 0.76 -16.28
C TYR A 4 -2.82 2.01 -16.14
N GLN A 5 -3.98 1.87 -15.51
CA GLN A 5 -4.83 3.02 -15.25
C GLN A 5 -4.17 3.86 -14.16
N ALA A 6 -3.64 5.02 -14.55
CA ALA A 6 -3.13 6.02 -13.62
C ALA A 6 -4.25 6.39 -12.63
N GLY A 7 -4.08 5.99 -11.37
CA GLY A 7 -4.95 6.37 -10.26
C GLY A 7 -4.52 7.69 -9.65
N TYR A 8 -5.19 8.10 -8.58
CA TYR A 8 -4.92 9.32 -7.83
C TYR A 8 -4.38 8.98 -6.45
N GLN A 9 -3.23 9.57 -6.09
CA GLN A 9 -2.61 9.33 -4.79
C GLN A 9 -3.12 10.30 -3.73
N ILE A 10 -3.52 9.76 -2.59
CA ILE A 10 -3.76 10.53 -1.36
C ILE A 10 -3.05 9.85 -0.21
N GLY A 11 -2.03 10.51 0.32
CA GLY A 11 -1.14 9.92 1.33
C GLY A 11 -0.47 8.65 0.80
N LEU A 12 -0.77 7.51 1.43
CA LEU A 12 -0.25 6.18 1.08
C LEU A 12 -1.27 5.31 0.32
N GLN A 13 -2.44 5.86 -0.02
CA GLN A 13 -3.49 5.15 -0.73
C GLN A 13 -3.64 5.67 -2.15
N CYS A 14 -3.95 4.77 -3.07
CA CYS A 14 -4.18 5.10 -4.47
C CYS A 14 -5.60 4.71 -4.87
N PHE A 15 -6.32 5.69 -5.43
CA PHE A 15 -7.71 5.58 -5.81
C PHE A 15 -7.82 5.50 -7.33
N SER A 16 -8.71 4.65 -7.85
CA SER A 16 -8.92 4.51 -9.30
C SER A 16 -9.70 5.66 -9.92
N THR A 17 -10.42 6.46 -9.12
CA THR A 17 -11.28 7.55 -9.58
C THR A 17 -10.95 8.85 -8.84
N LEU A 18 -11.05 9.99 -9.55
CA LEU A 18 -10.85 11.31 -8.96
C LEU A 18 -11.89 11.60 -7.87
N GLU A 19 -13.13 11.15 -8.07
CA GLU A 19 -14.21 11.39 -7.11
C GLU A 19 -13.96 10.65 -5.79
N GLY A 20 -13.53 9.38 -5.84
CA GLY A 20 -13.18 8.63 -4.63
C GLY A 20 -12.00 9.25 -3.88
N ALA A 21 -11.03 9.78 -4.62
CA ALA A 21 -9.92 10.52 -4.05
C ALA A 21 -10.41 11.79 -3.34
N MET A 22 -11.18 12.63 -4.03
CA MET A 22 -11.74 13.86 -3.45
C MET A 22 -12.57 13.58 -2.19
N ASP A 23 -13.43 12.56 -2.22
CA ASP A 23 -14.29 12.17 -1.09
C ASP A 23 -13.46 11.77 0.14
N TYR A 24 -12.39 10.98 -0.07
CA TYR A 24 -11.47 10.57 0.99
C TYR A 24 -10.71 11.75 1.60
N GLN A 25 -10.22 12.69 0.77
CA GLN A 25 -9.52 13.88 1.25
C GLN A 25 -10.46 14.80 2.03
N MET A 26 -11.67 15.04 1.53
CA MET A 26 -12.64 15.93 2.17
C MET A 26 -13.17 15.36 3.48
N SER A 27 -13.31 14.04 3.58
CA SER A 27 -13.69 13.36 4.82
C SER A 27 -12.64 13.49 5.94
N GLN A 28 -11.39 13.82 5.62
CA GLN A 28 -10.32 14.06 6.59
C GLN A 28 -10.21 15.53 7.03
N VAL A 29 -10.93 16.45 6.39
CA VAL A 29 -10.88 17.87 6.75
C VAL A 29 -11.65 18.09 8.04
N VAL A 30 -10.94 18.48 9.09
CA VAL A 30 -11.52 18.79 10.40
C VAL A 30 -12.41 20.05 10.27
N PRO A 31 -13.68 20.00 10.72
CA PRO A 31 -14.53 21.18 10.71
C PRO A 31 -14.03 22.21 11.72
N SER A 32 -14.04 23.49 11.34
CA SER A 32 -13.65 24.59 12.22
C SER A 32 -14.81 25.55 12.44
N VAL A 33 -14.88 26.13 13.64
CA VAL A 33 -15.86 27.16 13.98
C VAL A 33 -15.17 28.52 13.85
N THR A 34 -15.66 29.34 12.93
CA THR A 34 -15.16 30.71 12.75
C THR A 34 -15.55 31.58 13.94
N ALA A 35 -14.80 32.65 14.21
CA ALA A 35 -15.11 33.63 15.28
C ALA A 35 -16.54 34.19 15.21
N ASP A 36 -17.16 34.19 14.02
CA ASP A 36 -18.55 34.58 13.78
C ASP A 36 -19.59 33.50 14.14
N GLY A 37 -19.18 32.37 14.73
CA GLY A 37 -20.07 31.27 15.12
C GLY A 37 -20.53 30.39 13.95
N ARG A 38 -19.97 30.57 12.76
CA ARG A 38 -20.29 29.75 11.57
C ARG A 38 -19.46 28.47 11.55
N LEU A 39 -20.12 27.35 11.26
CA LEU A 39 -19.47 26.05 11.07
C LEU A 39 -18.92 25.97 9.64
N LEU A 40 -17.60 25.96 9.51
CA LEU A 40 -16.91 25.66 8.26
C LEU A 40 -16.69 24.15 8.19
N HIS A 41 -17.45 23.49 7.33
CA HIS A 41 -17.26 22.09 7.03
C HIS A 41 -17.35 21.85 5.52
N PRO A 42 -16.74 20.78 5.00
CA PRO A 42 -16.90 20.37 3.62
C PRO A 42 -18.36 19.98 3.36
N ILE A 43 -18.96 20.56 2.32
CA ILE A 43 -20.31 20.21 1.86
C ILE A 43 -20.22 19.75 0.40
N LYS A 44 -20.64 18.51 0.14
CA LYS A 44 -20.78 17.97 -1.21
C LYS A 44 -22.07 18.50 -1.84
N GLN A 45 -21.96 19.44 -2.79
CA GLN A 45 -23.07 19.92 -3.59
C GLN A 45 -23.05 19.20 -4.95
N GLY A 46 -23.78 18.08 -5.04
CA GLY A 46 -23.77 17.22 -6.23
C GLY A 46 -22.41 16.52 -6.43
N SER A 47 -21.69 16.89 -7.49
CA SER A 47 -20.35 16.33 -7.83
C SER A 47 -19.20 17.22 -7.34
N GLN A 48 -19.48 18.41 -6.81
CA GLN A 48 -18.46 19.38 -6.40
C GLN A 48 -18.43 19.55 -4.88
N TRP A 49 -17.23 19.60 -4.31
CA TRP A 49 -17.01 19.88 -2.90
C TRP A 49 -16.87 21.38 -2.67
N THR A 50 -17.58 21.89 -1.67
CA THR A 50 -17.52 23.30 -1.27
C THR A 50 -17.01 23.42 0.16
N PHE A 51 -16.08 24.35 0.40
CA PHE A 51 -15.55 24.66 1.73
C PHE A 51 -15.66 26.17 1.95
N GLY A 52 -16.41 26.60 2.97
CA GLY A 52 -16.60 28.03 3.26
C GLY A 52 -17.21 28.86 2.12
N GLY A 53 -17.96 28.23 1.20
CA GLY A 53 -18.54 28.89 0.02
C GLY A 53 -17.65 28.91 -1.22
N GLN A 54 -16.43 28.38 -1.16
CA GLN A 54 -15.56 28.22 -2.34
C GLN A 54 -15.59 26.78 -2.85
N VAL A 55 -15.63 26.62 -4.17
CA VAL A 55 -15.55 25.31 -4.85
C VAL A 55 -14.11 24.81 -4.80
N VAL A 56 -13.92 23.60 -4.30
CA VAL A 56 -12.60 22.99 -4.15
C VAL A 56 -12.36 22.02 -5.30
N MET A 57 -11.49 22.40 -6.25
CA MET A 57 -10.87 21.49 -7.22
C MET A 57 -9.44 21.21 -6.78
N GLN A 58 -9.16 19.98 -6.33
CA GLN A 58 -7.79 19.55 -6.05
C GLN A 58 -7.28 18.69 -7.19
N THR A 59 -6.02 18.93 -7.56
CA THR A 59 -5.27 18.07 -8.47
C THR A 59 -4.43 17.11 -7.63
N PHE A 60 -4.71 15.81 -7.73
CA PHE A 60 -3.91 14.79 -7.04
C PHE A 60 -2.80 14.26 -7.96
N PRO A 61 -1.64 13.87 -7.42
CA PRO A 61 -0.62 13.20 -8.21
C PRO A 61 -1.11 11.83 -8.70
N GLU A 62 -0.59 11.42 -9.85
CA GLU A 62 -0.89 10.11 -10.42
C GLU A 62 -0.20 9.00 -9.60
N CYS A 63 -0.90 7.89 -9.37
CA CYS A 63 -0.35 6.70 -8.74
C CYS A 63 -0.66 5.43 -9.52
N ASP A 64 0.32 4.54 -9.58
CA ASP A 64 0.19 3.20 -10.12
C ASP A 64 0.35 2.15 -9.01
N GLN A 65 -0.77 1.56 -8.57
CA GLN A 65 -0.79 0.49 -7.57
C GLN A 65 -0.04 -0.77 -8.00
N ALA A 66 -0.05 -1.06 -9.30
CA ALA A 66 0.54 -2.28 -9.82
C ALA A 66 2.06 -2.13 -9.98
N LYS A 67 2.59 -0.91 -10.09
CA LYS A 67 4.03 -0.66 -10.01
C LYS A 67 4.58 -0.98 -8.62
N ASP A 68 3.98 -0.46 -7.56
CA ASP A 68 4.43 -0.70 -6.19
C ASP A 68 4.35 -2.19 -5.81
N PHE A 69 3.28 -2.87 -6.23
CA PHE A 69 3.14 -4.31 -6.00
C PHE A 69 4.17 -5.14 -6.77
N ARG A 70 4.48 -4.75 -8.02
CA ARG A 70 5.48 -5.42 -8.85
C ARG A 70 6.89 -5.25 -8.28
N ASP A 71 7.22 -4.04 -7.83
CA ASP A 71 8.51 -3.74 -7.23
C ASP A 71 8.65 -4.48 -5.88
N GLY A 72 7.59 -4.51 -5.06
CA GLY A 72 7.56 -5.27 -3.80
C GLY A 72 7.68 -6.79 -3.99
N SER A 73 6.97 -7.35 -4.96
CA SER A 73 7.05 -8.79 -5.25
C SER A 73 8.41 -9.23 -5.81
N ALA A 74 9.06 -8.38 -6.63
CA ALA A 74 10.41 -8.63 -7.11
C ALA A 74 11.42 -8.69 -5.94
N LEU A 75 11.34 -7.73 -5.02
CA LEU A 75 12.21 -7.71 -3.83
C LEU A 75 11.94 -8.91 -2.91
N ALA A 76 10.67 -9.23 -2.64
CA ALA A 76 10.29 -10.36 -1.82
C ALA A 76 10.79 -11.69 -2.41
N GLY A 77 10.72 -11.85 -3.74
CA GLY A 77 11.25 -13.02 -4.45
C GLY A 77 12.76 -13.21 -4.22
N GLN A 78 13.54 -12.14 -4.28
CA GLN A 78 14.98 -12.21 -4.03
C GLN A 78 15.29 -12.64 -2.59
N ILE A 79 14.59 -12.08 -1.61
CA ILE A 79 14.76 -12.43 -0.19
C ILE A 79 14.35 -13.89 0.06
N ALA A 80 13.25 -14.35 -0.55
CA ALA A 80 12.77 -15.73 -0.41
C ALA A 80 13.79 -16.75 -0.93
N ILE A 81 14.44 -16.48 -2.06
CA ILE A 81 15.49 -17.37 -2.61
C ILE A 81 16.65 -17.50 -1.62
N LEU A 82 17.12 -16.38 -1.05
CA LEU A 82 18.20 -16.40 -0.06
C LEU A 82 17.82 -17.22 1.18
N MET A 83 16.57 -17.09 1.65
CA MET A 83 16.07 -17.88 2.78
C MET A 83 16.05 -19.37 2.46
N VAL A 84 15.57 -19.77 1.27
CA VAL A 84 15.52 -21.17 0.83
C VAL A 84 16.92 -21.75 0.76
N VAL A 85 17.89 -21.01 0.24
CA VAL A 85 19.30 -21.46 0.17
C VAL A 85 19.87 -21.67 1.57
N ALA A 86 19.71 -20.68 2.46
CA ALA A 86 20.20 -20.78 3.84
C ALA A 86 19.56 -21.96 4.60
N PHE A 87 18.25 -22.15 4.42
CA PHE A 87 17.52 -23.25 5.04
C PHE A 87 17.93 -24.61 4.44
N GLY A 88 18.17 -24.68 3.13
CA GLY A 88 18.67 -25.87 2.45
C GLY A 88 20.01 -26.35 3.00
N PHE A 89 20.97 -25.44 3.20
CA PHE A 89 22.26 -25.79 3.83
C PHE A 89 22.09 -26.29 5.26
N ARG A 90 21.24 -25.62 6.06
CA ARG A 90 20.95 -26.06 7.44
C ARG A 90 20.29 -27.44 7.46
N PHE A 91 19.36 -27.69 6.54
CA PHE A 91 18.67 -28.97 6.41
C PHE A 91 19.65 -30.09 6.04
N LEU A 92 20.49 -29.87 5.03
CA LEU A 92 21.51 -30.83 4.61
C LEU A 92 22.50 -31.16 5.74
N LYS A 93 23.00 -30.15 6.46
CA LYS A 93 23.87 -30.36 7.62
C LYS A 93 23.19 -31.26 8.66
N ASN A 94 21.97 -30.91 9.04
CA ASN A 94 21.22 -31.67 10.05
C ASN A 94 20.88 -33.09 9.57
N PHE A 95 20.63 -33.26 8.27
CA PHE A 95 20.34 -34.55 7.67
C PHE A 95 21.57 -35.47 7.65
N ILE A 96 22.75 -34.94 7.28
CA ILE A 96 24.00 -35.70 7.29
C ILE A 96 24.37 -36.14 8.70
N ILE A 97 24.31 -35.24 9.69
CA ILE A 97 24.61 -35.57 11.09
C ILE A 97 23.69 -36.69 11.59
N ARG A 98 22.40 -36.62 11.27
CA ARG A 98 21.44 -37.68 11.62
C ARG A 98 21.80 -39.01 10.98
N MET A 99 22.11 -39.04 9.68
CA MET A 99 22.46 -40.26 8.96
C MET A 99 23.71 -40.94 9.54
N THR A 100 24.75 -40.16 9.88
CA THR A 100 25.97 -40.70 10.49
C THR A 100 25.69 -41.32 11.86
N SER A 101 24.91 -40.66 12.73
CA SER A 101 24.58 -41.23 14.05
C SER A 101 23.77 -42.52 13.98
N TYR A 102 22.94 -42.73 12.96
CA TYR A 102 22.21 -44.00 12.77
C TYR A 102 23.12 -45.17 12.37
N THR A 103 24.32 -44.89 11.87
CA THR A 103 25.24 -45.94 11.42
C THR A 103 26.06 -46.50 12.58
N GLU A 104 26.43 -45.66 13.56
CA GLU A 104 27.15 -46.08 14.77
C GLU A 104 26.30 -46.91 15.75
N GLU A 105 24.97 -46.77 15.74
CA GLU A 105 24.07 -47.60 16.57
C GLU A 105 23.87 -49.02 16.02
N LYS A 106 24.34 -49.30 14.79
CA LYS A 106 24.13 -50.58 14.11
C LYS A 106 25.35 -51.49 14.05
N GLU A 107 26.50 -51.05 14.54
CA GLU A 107 27.69 -51.88 14.81
C GLU A 107 27.71 -52.33 16.29
#